data_AF-A0A7K3QMC9-F1
#
_entry.id   AF-A0A7K3QMC9-F1
#
_cell.length_a   1.000
_cell.length_b   1.000
_cell.length_c   1.000
_cell.angle_alpha   90.00
_cell.angle_beta   90.00
_cell.angle_gamma   90.00
#
_symmetry.space_group_name_H-M   'P 1'
#
loop_
_entity.id
_entity.type
_entity.pdbx_description
1 polymer ?
#
loop_
_entity_poly.entity_id
_entity_poly.type
_entity_poly.pdbx_seq_one_letter_code
_entity_poly.pdbx_strand_id
1 'polypeptide(L)'
;LAGVATRHEESARRAAEAFGAERWFADPYELIDDPSIDLVTVAVKVPAHRELVLAALAANKAVYAESPLGATVAQTEEMAGAAGSLHTA
;
A
#
# COMPACT_ATOMS: atom_id res chain seq x y z
N LEU A 1 -5.60 10.82 7.80
CA LEU A 1 -4.97 9.98 6.77
C LEU A 1 -4.39 10.90 5.72
N ALA A 2 -3.09 10.79 5.39
CA ALA A 2 -2.45 11.69 4.43
C ALA A 2 -2.90 11.46 2.97
N GLY A 3 -3.41 10.27 2.67
CA GLY A 3 -3.96 9.90 1.37
C GLY A 3 -4.72 8.58 1.42
N VAL A 4 -5.56 8.33 0.42
CA VAL A 4 -6.20 7.03 0.16
C VAL A 4 -6.22 6.75 -1.34
N ALA A 5 -5.99 5.50 -1.74
CA ALA A 5 -6.00 5.12 -3.15
C ALA A 5 -6.98 3.98 -3.43
N THR A 6 -7.71 4.10 -4.55
CA THR A 6 -8.46 3.00 -5.15
C THR A 6 -8.32 3.09 -6.66
N ARG A 7 -8.65 2.04 -7.43
CA ARG A 7 -8.44 2.02 -8.90
C ARG A 7 -9.42 2.87 -9.71
N HIS A 8 -10.39 3.52 -9.06
CA HIS A 8 -11.37 4.36 -9.72
C HIS A 8 -11.51 5.67 -8.95
N GLU A 9 -11.53 6.79 -9.67
CA GLU A 9 -11.66 8.12 -9.07
C GLU A 9 -12.86 8.22 -8.12
N GLU A 10 -14.03 7.74 -8.57
CA GLU A 10 -15.26 7.84 -7.78
C GLU A 10 -15.12 7.15 -6.41
N SER A 11 -14.59 5.92 -6.38
CA SER A 11 -14.38 5.21 -5.12
C SER A 11 -13.27 5.83 -4.26
N ALA A 12 -12.24 6.41 -4.87
CA ALA A 12 -11.16 7.08 -4.15
C ALA A 12 -11.66 8.34 -3.44
N ARG A 13 -12.46 9.17 -4.15
CA ARG A 13 -13.09 10.36 -3.59
C ARG A 13 -14.04 10.02 -2.45
N ARG A 14 -14.91 9.03 -2.67
CA ARG A 14 -15.84 8.56 -1.62
C ARG A 14 -15.11 8.04 -0.39
N ALA A 15 -14.00 7.32 -0.57
CA ALA A 15 -13.19 6.85 0.54
C ALA A 15 -12.51 8.00 1.29
N ALA A 16 -11.97 8.99 0.57
CA ALA A 16 -11.36 10.16 1.19
C ALA A 16 -12.35 10.96 2.03
N GLU A 17 -13.57 11.16 1.53
CA GLU A 17 -14.66 11.80 2.28
C GLU A 17 -15.04 10.98 3.52
N ALA A 18 -15.22 9.66 3.37
CA ALA A 18 -15.64 8.79 4.47
C ALA A 18 -14.61 8.66 5.59
N PHE A 19 -13.31 8.68 5.26
CA PHE A 19 -12.21 8.48 6.21
C PHE A 19 -11.46 9.76 6.57
N GLY A 20 -11.89 10.91 6.04
CA GLY A 20 -11.21 12.20 6.26
C GLY A 20 -9.77 12.20 5.76
N ALA A 21 -9.52 11.60 4.60
CA ALA A 21 -8.19 11.63 3.99
C ALA A 21 -7.97 12.96 3.25
N GLU A 22 -6.80 13.57 3.41
CA GLU A 22 -6.48 14.87 2.81
C GLU A 22 -6.40 14.81 1.28
N ARG A 23 -5.97 13.65 0.74
CA ARG A 23 -5.82 13.39 -0.69
C ARG A 23 -6.47 12.06 -1.07
N TRP A 24 -6.83 11.95 -2.34
CA TRP A 24 -7.28 10.72 -2.96
C TRP A 24 -6.48 10.48 -4.23
N PHE A 25 -6.30 9.20 -4.58
CA PHE A 25 -5.59 8.78 -5.78
C PHE A 25 -6.41 7.71 -6.51
N ALA A 26 -6.51 7.84 -7.83
CA ALA A 26 -7.14 6.83 -8.70
C ALA A 26 -6.16 5.72 -9.12
N ASP A 27 -4.87 5.90 -8.80
CA ASP A 27 -3.80 4.93 -8.97
C ASP A 27 -3.04 4.74 -7.64
N PRO A 28 -2.97 3.52 -7.07
CA PRO A 28 -2.20 3.29 -5.86
C PRO A 28 -0.70 3.54 -6.01
N TYR A 29 -0.12 3.45 -7.22
CA TYR A 29 1.29 3.73 -7.42
C TYR A 29 1.62 5.21 -7.25
N GLU A 30 0.70 6.11 -7.62
CA GLU A 30 0.87 7.55 -7.35
C GLU A 30 0.89 7.87 -5.85
N LEU A 31 0.07 7.16 -5.04
CA LEU A 31 0.11 7.29 -3.58
C LEU A 31 1.44 6.77 -3.01
N ILE A 32 1.93 5.65 -3.55
CA ILE A 32 3.18 5.02 -3.12
C ILE A 32 4.39 5.92 -3.42
N ASP A 33 4.42 6.55 -4.59
CA ASP A 33 5.51 7.43 -5.04
C ASP A 33 5.48 8.81 -4.37
N ASP A 34 4.40 9.15 -3.67
CA ASP A 34 4.29 10.44 -2.99
C ASP A 34 5.34 10.58 -1.87
N PRO A 35 6.25 11.57 -1.94
CA PRO A 35 7.34 11.71 -0.97
C PRO A 35 6.87 12.11 0.43
N SER A 36 5.62 12.56 0.59
CA SER A 36 5.03 12.93 1.88
C SER A 36 4.34 11.76 2.61
N ILE A 37 4.32 10.57 2.02
CA ILE A 37 3.79 9.35 2.64
C ILE A 37 4.94 8.55 3.23
N ASP A 38 4.90 8.26 4.54
CA ASP A 38 5.95 7.47 5.20
C ASP A 38 5.61 5.97 5.26
N LEU A 39 4.32 5.66 5.40
CA LEU A 39 3.79 4.31 5.59
C LEU A 39 2.57 4.06 4.69
N VAL A 40 2.54 2.89 4.06
CA VAL A 40 1.43 2.44 3.21
C VAL A 40 0.70 1.26 3.87
N THR A 41 -0.62 1.36 3.98
CA THR A 41 -1.50 0.27 4.39
C THR A 41 -2.10 -0.41 3.16
N VAL A 42 -1.81 -1.69 2.96
CA VAL A 42 -2.33 -2.50 1.85
C VAL A 42 -3.51 -3.35 2.36
N ALA A 43 -4.72 -2.82 2.21
CA ALA A 43 -5.97 -3.43 2.64
C ALA A 43 -6.90 -3.73 1.46
N VAL A 44 -6.37 -4.42 0.44
CA VAL A 44 -7.08 -4.77 -0.80
C VAL A 44 -7.33 -6.28 -0.88
N LYS A 45 -7.76 -6.78 -2.05
CA LYS A 45 -7.86 -8.23 -2.26
C LYS A 45 -6.46 -8.84 -2.37
N VAL A 46 -6.26 -9.96 -1.70
CA VAL A 46 -4.97 -10.69 -1.59
C VAL A 46 -4.19 -10.83 -2.91
N PRO A 47 -4.80 -11.11 -4.08
CA PRO A 47 -4.03 -11.22 -5.32
C PRO A 47 -3.24 -9.95 -5.70
N ALA A 48 -3.68 -8.78 -5.24
CA ALA A 48 -3.01 -7.50 -5.48
C ALA A 48 -1.98 -7.14 -4.41
N HIS A 49 -1.91 -7.86 -3.28
CA HIS A 49 -0.98 -7.55 -2.19
C HIS A 49 0.47 -7.56 -2.67
N ARG A 50 0.86 -8.62 -3.38
CA ARG A 50 2.25 -8.81 -3.83
C ARG A 50 2.79 -7.60 -4.57
N GLU A 51 2.07 -7.13 -5.59
CA GLU A 51 2.54 -6.03 -6.43
C GLU A 51 2.61 -4.71 -5.65
N LEU A 52 1.62 -4.42 -4.81
CA LEU A 52 1.57 -3.17 -4.04
C LEU A 52 2.57 -3.14 -2.89
N VAL A 53 2.74 -4.25 -2.18
CA VAL A 53 3.72 -4.37 -1.08
C VAL A 53 5.13 -4.22 -1.64
N LEU A 54 5.48 -4.95 -2.71
CA LEU A 54 6.80 -4.84 -3.31
C LEU A 54 7.07 -3.44 -3.87
N ALA A 55 6.08 -2.79 -4.48
CA ALA A 55 6.22 -1.42 -4.97
C ALA A 55 6.45 -0.42 -3.83
N ALA A 56 5.68 -0.53 -2.74
CA ALA A 56 5.85 0.34 -1.58
C ALA A 56 7.21 0.14 -0.89
N LEU A 57 7.67 -1.10 -0.75
CA LEU A 57 9.01 -1.40 -0.24
C LEU A 57 10.11 -0.85 -1.17
N ALA A 58 9.95 -0.98 -2.49
CA ALA A 58 10.90 -0.43 -3.47
C ALA A 58 10.95 1.10 -3.45
N ALA A 59 9.83 1.76 -3.13
CA ALA A 59 9.73 3.20 -2.88
C ALA A 59 10.23 3.62 -1.49
N ASN A 60 10.84 2.69 -0.72
CA ASN A 60 11.40 2.91 0.61
C ASN A 60 10.34 3.37 1.64
N LYS A 61 9.09 2.87 1.51
CA LYS A 61 8.00 3.11 2.46
C LYS A 61 7.91 1.99 3.49
N ALA A 62 7.52 2.32 4.72
CA ALA A 62 7.07 1.31 5.66
C ALA A 62 5.75 0.69 5.15
N VAL A 63 5.56 -0.61 5.33
CA VAL A 63 4.37 -1.30 4.81
C VAL A 63 3.67 -2.08 5.91
N TYR A 64 2.38 -1.82 6.05
CA TYR A 64 1.44 -2.71 6.75
C TYR A 64 0.56 -3.39 5.70
N ALA A 65 0.53 -4.72 5.67
CA ALA A 65 -0.33 -5.48 4.77
C ALA A 65 -1.35 -6.29 5.57
N GLU A 66 -2.61 -6.21 5.17
CA GLU A 66 -3.69 -6.96 5.79
C GLU A 66 -3.53 -8.48 5.61
N SER A 67 -4.15 -9.24 6.51
CA SER A 67 -4.11 -10.69 6.47
C SER A 67 -5.06 -11.27 5.40
N PRO A 68 -4.66 -12.33 4.67
CA PRO A 68 -3.31 -12.92 4.60
C PRO A 68 -2.33 -12.07 3.76
N LEU A 69 -1.03 -12.12 4.11
CA LEU A 69 0.00 -11.35 3.42
C LEU A 69 0.06 -11.68 1.92
N GLY A 70 0.24 -12.96 1.55
CA GLY A 70 0.26 -13.42 0.16
C GLY A 70 -0.79 -14.51 -0.13
N ALA A 71 -1.08 -14.72 -1.41
CA ALA A 71 -1.98 -15.79 -1.84
C ALA A 71 -1.36 -17.20 -1.71
N THR A 72 -0.03 -17.26 -1.61
CA THR A 72 0.74 -18.48 -1.36
C THR A 72 1.85 -18.21 -0.35
N VAL A 73 2.40 -19.29 0.23
CA VAL A 73 3.59 -19.21 1.09
C VAL A 73 4.76 -18.58 0.34
N ALA A 74 5.00 -18.99 -0.91
CA ALA A 74 6.10 -18.44 -1.72
C ALA A 74 5.98 -16.91 -1.93
N GLN A 75 4.78 -16.40 -2.20
CA GLN A 75 4.56 -14.95 -2.30
C GLN A 75 4.75 -14.23 -0.96
N THR A 76 4.35 -14.88 0.13
CA THR A 76 4.51 -14.36 1.49
C THR A 76 6.00 -14.25 1.85
N GLU A 77 6.79 -15.29 1.58
CA GLU A 77 8.23 -15.32 1.79
C GLU A 77 8.96 -14.29 0.92
N GLU A 78 8.55 -14.13 -0.35
CA GLU A 78 9.08 -13.10 -1.24
C GLU A 78 8.88 -11.69 -0.67
N MET A 79 7.65 -11.34 -0.27
CA MET A 79 7.35 -10.03 0.31
C MET A 79 8.07 -9.79 1.64
N ALA A 80 8.12 -10.80 2.52
CA ALA A 80 8.84 -10.71 3.78
C ALA A 80 10.35 -10.55 3.56
N GLY A 81 10.93 -11.27 2.59
CA GLY A 81 12.34 -11.15 2.22
C GLY A 81 12.68 -9.78 1.64
N ALA A 82 11.77 -9.19 0.84
CA ALA A 82 11.94 -7.87 0.25
C ALA A 82 11.95 -6.73 1.29
N ALA A 83 11.30 -6.91 2.46
CA ALA A 83 11.33 -5.92 3.53
C ALA A 83 12.75 -5.75 4.12
N GLY A 84 13.61 -6.76 3.99
CA GLY A 84 15.02 -6.70 4.39
C GLY A 84 15.23 -6.20 5.82
N SER A 85 16.37 -5.55 6.07
CA SER A 85 16.68 -4.86 7.33
C SER A 85 16.22 -3.40 7.33
N LEU A 86 15.15 -3.04 6.59
CA LEU A 86 14.59 -1.69 6.59
C LEU A 86 14.05 -1.39 8.00
N HIS A 87 14.97 -1.01 8.88
CA HIS A 87 14.69 -0.53 10.22
C HIS A 87 14.16 0.88 10.04
N THR A 88 12.84 1.01 9.98
CA THR A 88 12.22 2.32 10.12
C THR A 88 12.43 2.71 11.59
N ALA A 89 13.41 3.58 11.82
CA ALA A 89 13.67 4.21 13.11
C ALA A 89 12.59 5.25 13.44
#